data_AF-A0AA86ULZ7-F1
#
_entry.id   AF-A0AA86ULZ7-F1
#
_cell.length_a   1.000
_cell.length_b   1.000
_cell.length_c   1.000
_cell.angle_alpha   90.00
_cell.angle_beta   90.00
_cell.angle_gamma   90.00
#
_symmetry.space_group_name_H-M   'P 1'
#
loop_
_entity.id
_entity.type
_entity.pdbx_description
1 polymer ?
#
loop_
_entity_poly.entity_id
_entity_poly.type
_entity_poly.pdbx_seq_one_letter_code
_entity_poly.pdbx_strand_id
1 'polypeptide(L)'
;MKSMQLSQEYKNTSNTNQREALGTLNNLSEYDKSMIEKYQSEIKDGTVAIQRNQDLTSLNFIRLLNLNELVLKYCQRIIPKLESQSIKKLEIIDCKIQSVKDFRLDNLEVLDIQNYFQYLESKTLIFEIVMFQKLKELYLYSWEIDISPLSQMTGLSKLSLIQCNLRSTKYIFNL
;
A
#
# COMPACT_ATOMS: atom_id res chain seq x y z
N MET A 1 21.06 -1.14 24.81
CA MET A 1 20.53 -2.44 25.27
C MET A 1 19.29 -2.91 24.50
N LYS A 2 18.38 -2.04 24.03
CA LYS A 2 17.16 -2.46 23.29
C LYS A 2 17.36 -2.90 21.83
N SER A 3 18.31 -2.31 21.09
CA SER A 3 18.65 -2.77 19.72
C SER A 3 19.10 -4.23 19.65
N MET A 4 19.65 -4.77 20.75
CA MET A 4 20.04 -6.17 20.87
C MET A 4 18.83 -7.12 20.92
N GLN A 5 17.70 -6.71 21.51
CA GLN A 5 16.50 -7.56 21.61
C GLN A 5 15.79 -7.74 20.26
N LEU A 6 15.61 -6.66 19.48
CA LEU A 6 15.12 -6.73 18.10
C LEU A 6 16.00 -7.66 17.24
N SER A 7 17.33 -7.57 17.37
CA SER A 7 18.24 -8.45 16.63
C SER A 7 18.15 -9.92 17.04
N GLN A 8 17.59 -10.23 18.22
CA GLN A 8 17.41 -11.59 18.72
C GLN A 8 16.08 -12.20 18.29
N GLU A 9 14.98 -11.44 18.24
CA GLU A 9 13.69 -11.94 17.76
C GLU A 9 13.70 -12.27 16.26
N TYR A 10 14.42 -11.46 15.46
CA TYR A 10 14.64 -11.75 14.03
C TYR A 10 15.51 -12.98 13.76
N LYS A 11 16.24 -13.51 14.77
CA LYS A 11 17.06 -14.73 14.61
C LYS A 11 16.23 -16.02 14.54
N ASN A 12 14.97 -16.00 14.98
CA ASN A 12 14.16 -17.21 15.13
C ASN A 12 13.32 -17.61 13.88
N THR A 13 13.50 -16.94 12.73
CA THR A 13 12.84 -17.29 11.46
C THR A 13 13.89 -17.65 10.39
N SER A 14 13.76 -18.81 9.74
CA SER A 14 14.80 -19.39 8.88
C SER A 14 14.94 -18.72 7.50
N ASN A 15 16.20 -18.69 7.03
CA ASN A 15 16.72 -18.52 5.67
C ASN A 15 16.91 -17.11 5.08
N THR A 16 18.16 -16.90 4.63
CA THR A 16 18.74 -15.95 3.63
C THR A 16 18.39 -14.46 3.72
N ASN A 17 17.14 -14.10 4.01
CA ASN A 17 16.65 -12.74 4.21
C ASN A 17 17.22 -12.07 5.49
N GLN A 18 17.78 -12.85 6.43
CA GLN A 18 18.29 -12.35 7.72
C GLN A 18 19.53 -11.46 7.60
N ARG A 19 20.49 -11.74 6.69
CA ARG A 19 21.71 -10.92 6.57
C ARG A 19 21.42 -9.55 5.96
N GLU A 20 20.53 -9.49 4.98
CA GLU A 20 20.05 -8.23 4.41
C GLU A 20 19.15 -7.49 5.40
N ALA A 21 18.23 -8.18 6.09
CA ALA A 21 17.36 -7.57 7.12
C ALA A 21 18.17 -6.99 8.30
N LEU A 22 19.18 -7.70 8.81
CA LEU A 22 20.05 -7.24 9.91
C LEU A 22 20.95 -6.07 9.51
N GLY A 23 21.51 -6.09 8.29
CA GLY A 23 22.26 -4.94 7.75
C GLY A 23 21.36 -3.71 7.54
N THR A 24 20.10 -3.95 7.16
CA THR A 24 19.09 -2.89 6.96
C THR A 24 18.63 -2.30 8.29
N LEU A 25 18.40 -3.11 9.33
CA LEU A 25 17.96 -2.70 10.66
C LEU A 25 18.93 -1.72 11.35
N ASN A 26 20.24 -1.95 11.19
CA ASN A 26 21.27 -1.07 11.78
C ASN A 26 21.33 0.32 11.13
N ASN A 27 20.85 0.44 9.88
CA ASN A 27 20.81 1.69 9.13
C ASN A 27 19.45 2.39 9.20
N LEU A 28 18.50 1.85 9.96
CA LEU A 28 17.21 2.50 10.15
C LEU A 28 17.32 3.71 11.06
N SER A 29 16.49 4.72 10.77
CA SER A 29 16.26 5.80 11.70
C SER A 29 15.63 5.28 13.00
N GLU A 30 15.86 5.97 14.12
CA GLU A 30 15.19 5.62 15.39
C GLU A 30 13.66 5.70 15.27
N TYR A 31 13.16 6.56 14.38
CA TYR A 31 11.74 6.62 14.04
C TYR A 31 11.27 5.30 13.43
N ASP A 32 11.95 4.79 12.40
CA ASP A 32 11.57 3.53 11.74
C ASP A 32 11.63 2.35 12.71
N LYS A 33 12.65 2.28 13.58
CA LYS A 33 12.74 1.23 14.63
C LYS A 33 11.56 1.29 15.59
N SER A 34 11.20 2.47 16.08
CA SER A 34 10.04 2.67 16.95
C SER A 34 8.73 2.27 16.25
N MET A 35 8.60 2.54 14.95
CA MET A 35 7.42 2.12 14.18
C MET A 35 7.35 0.61 14.02
N ILE A 36 8.48 -0.06 13.78
CA ILE A 36 8.54 -1.53 13.72
C ILE A 36 8.08 -2.12 15.05
N GLU A 37 8.69 -1.70 16.16
CA GLU A 37 8.32 -2.20 17.50
C GLU A 37 6.82 -2.01 17.78
N LYS A 38 6.30 -0.83 17.48
CA LYS A 38 4.87 -0.53 17.63
C LYS A 38 4.02 -1.50 16.81
N TYR A 39 4.21 -1.51 15.50
CA TYR A 39 3.28 -2.19 14.60
C TYR A 39 3.47 -3.70 14.59
N GLN A 40 4.65 -4.22 14.92
CA GLN A 40 4.88 -5.67 15.01
C GLN A 40 3.98 -6.33 16.07
N SER A 41 3.70 -5.63 17.16
CA SER A 41 2.72 -6.08 18.17
C SER A 41 1.26 -5.98 17.74
N GLU A 42 0.97 -5.18 16.71
CA GLU A 42 -0.38 -4.94 16.18
C GLU A 42 -0.73 -5.87 15.01
N ILE A 43 0.24 -6.64 14.48
CA ILE A 43 0.02 -7.58 13.39
C ILE A 43 -0.90 -8.72 13.85
N LYS A 44 -1.99 -8.92 13.11
CA LYS A 44 -2.91 -10.05 13.29
C LYS A 44 -3.09 -10.73 11.95
N ASP A 45 -2.79 -12.02 11.89
CA ASP A 45 -2.92 -12.84 10.67
C ASP A 45 -2.18 -12.27 9.43
N GLY A 46 -1.10 -11.54 9.66
CA GLY A 46 -0.32 -10.86 8.60
C GLY A 46 -0.92 -9.53 8.14
N THR A 47 -1.92 -9.02 8.84
CA THR A 47 -2.56 -7.72 8.59
C THR A 47 -2.14 -6.70 9.64
N VAL A 48 -1.89 -5.46 9.21
CA VAL A 48 -1.77 -4.31 10.13
C VAL A 48 -2.57 -3.12 9.61
N ALA A 49 -3.18 -2.39 10.53
CA ALA A 49 -3.88 -1.14 10.23
C ALA A 49 -3.13 0.05 10.82
N ILE A 50 -2.65 0.93 9.95
CA ILE A 50 -2.01 2.19 10.33
C ILE A 50 -3.03 3.30 10.21
N GLN A 51 -3.41 3.85 11.36
CA GLN A 51 -4.32 4.99 11.44
C GLN A 51 -3.58 6.22 11.96
N ARG A 52 -3.51 7.29 11.16
CA ARG A 52 -2.78 8.52 11.54
C ARG A 52 -3.40 9.77 10.96
N ASN A 53 -3.80 10.71 11.81
CA ASN A 53 -4.24 12.05 11.38
C ASN A 53 -3.05 12.99 11.06
N GLN A 54 -2.02 12.48 10.41
CA GLN A 54 -0.80 13.21 10.04
C GLN A 54 -0.20 12.63 8.76
N ASP A 55 0.78 13.33 8.19
CA ASP A 55 1.54 12.84 7.05
C ASP A 55 2.30 11.55 7.38
N LEU A 56 2.16 10.56 6.50
CA LEU A 56 3.03 9.39 6.44
C LEU A 56 4.17 9.70 5.47
N THR A 57 5.25 10.28 6.00
CA THR A 57 6.40 10.72 5.22
C THR A 57 7.37 9.58 4.87
N SER A 58 7.30 8.46 5.59
CA SER A 58 8.05 7.23 5.31
C SER A 58 7.25 6.01 5.76
N LEU A 59 7.15 5.01 4.88
CA LEU A 59 6.66 3.66 5.17
C LEU A 59 7.73 2.60 4.84
N ASN A 60 9.00 3.00 4.78
CA ASN A 60 10.09 2.09 4.41
C ASN A 60 10.25 0.91 5.37
N PHE A 61 9.78 1.05 6.62
CA PHE A 61 9.78 -0.03 7.60
C PHE A 61 8.79 -1.16 7.27
N ILE A 62 7.78 -0.91 6.43
CA ILE A 62 6.75 -1.90 6.09
C ILE A 62 7.34 -3.16 5.46
N ARG A 63 8.39 -3.01 4.64
CA ARG A 63 9.09 -4.15 4.01
C ARG A 63 9.68 -5.14 5.02
N LEU A 64 9.84 -4.73 6.27
CA LEU A 64 10.39 -5.54 7.35
C LEU A 64 9.30 -6.27 8.16
N LEU A 65 8.02 -5.93 7.99
CA LEU A 65 6.92 -6.48 8.77
C LEU A 65 6.28 -7.74 8.15
N ASN A 66 6.76 -8.21 6.99
CA ASN A 66 6.27 -9.40 6.27
C ASN A 66 4.73 -9.52 6.25
N LEU A 67 4.07 -8.42 5.89
CA LEU A 67 2.62 -8.30 5.90
C LEU A 67 2.00 -8.92 4.65
N ASN A 68 0.88 -9.62 4.80
CA ASN A 68 0.01 -9.99 3.69
C ASN A 68 -0.92 -8.83 3.31
N GLU A 69 -1.34 -8.04 4.30
CA GLU A 69 -2.30 -6.96 4.13
C GLU A 69 -1.86 -5.72 4.91
N LEU A 70 -2.01 -4.56 4.26
CA LEU A 70 -1.79 -3.27 4.86
C LEU A 70 -3.05 -2.42 4.71
N VAL A 71 -3.52 -1.86 5.81
CA VAL A 71 -4.63 -0.92 5.82
C VAL A 71 -4.13 0.44 6.29
N LEU A 72 -4.30 1.47 5.47
CA LEU A 72 -3.94 2.86 5.78
C LEU A 72 -5.21 3.68 5.98
N LYS A 73 -5.39 4.29 7.16
CA LYS A 73 -6.61 5.05 7.50
C LYS A 73 -6.31 6.49 7.91
N TYR A 74 -7.10 7.43 7.40
CA TYR A 74 -7.15 8.84 7.81
C TYR A 74 -5.82 9.60 7.67
N CYS A 75 -4.95 9.18 6.75
CA CYS A 75 -3.62 9.79 6.56
C CYS A 75 -3.72 11.10 5.79
N GLN A 76 -3.25 12.21 6.39
CA GLN A 76 -3.32 13.55 5.77
C GLN A 76 -2.58 13.61 4.43
N ARG A 77 -1.52 12.82 4.28
CA ARG A 77 -0.80 12.58 3.03
C ARG A 77 -0.04 11.28 3.13
N ILE A 78 -0.07 10.47 2.07
CA ILE A 78 0.82 9.32 1.92
C ILE A 78 1.92 9.74 0.94
N ILE A 79 3.16 9.88 1.43
CA ILE A 79 4.33 10.17 0.60
C ILE A 79 4.84 8.86 0.01
N PRO A 80 5.26 8.84 -1.27
CA PRO A 80 4.84 7.78 -2.17
C PRO A 80 5.71 6.53 -2.09
N LYS A 81 6.62 6.41 -1.12
CA LYS A 81 7.51 5.25 -1.07
C LYS A 81 6.98 4.16 -0.14
N LEU A 82 6.39 3.13 -0.75
CA LEU A 82 5.96 1.90 -0.10
C LEU A 82 6.52 0.73 -0.89
N GLU A 83 7.41 -0.04 -0.26
CA GLU A 83 8.01 -1.23 -0.87
C GLU A 83 7.62 -2.46 -0.05
N SER A 84 7.14 -3.52 -0.68
CA SER A 84 6.93 -4.82 -0.04
C SER A 84 6.82 -5.93 -1.07
N GLN A 85 7.46 -7.06 -0.77
CA GLN A 85 7.32 -8.29 -1.56
C GLN A 85 6.24 -9.23 -1.00
N SER A 86 5.69 -8.97 0.18
CA SER A 86 4.72 -9.87 0.82
C SER A 86 3.28 -9.39 0.70
N ILE A 87 3.06 -8.07 0.57
CA ILE A 87 1.71 -7.48 0.56
C ILE A 87 0.95 -7.91 -0.68
N LYS A 88 -0.20 -8.55 -0.45
CA LYS A 88 -1.19 -8.95 -1.45
C LYS A 88 -2.42 -8.06 -1.45
N LYS A 89 -2.72 -7.41 -0.32
CA LYS A 89 -3.87 -6.52 -0.18
C LYS A 89 -3.46 -5.18 0.41
N LEU A 90 -3.85 -4.10 -0.26
CA LEU A 90 -3.66 -2.74 0.22
C LEU A 90 -5.02 -2.04 0.27
N GLU A 91 -5.44 -1.65 1.46
CA GLU A 91 -6.59 -0.79 1.67
C GLU A 91 -6.12 0.60 2.05
N ILE A 92 -6.72 1.61 1.43
CA ILE A 92 -6.40 3.01 1.71
C ILE A 92 -7.70 3.79 1.87
N ILE A 93 -7.97 4.18 3.11
CA ILE A 93 -9.26 4.71 3.54
C ILE A 93 -9.06 6.12 4.06
N ASP A 94 -9.72 7.09 3.43
CA ASP A 94 -9.72 8.51 3.79
C ASP A 94 -8.31 9.09 3.94
N CYS A 95 -7.41 8.66 3.05
CA CYS A 95 -6.07 9.21 2.95
C CYS A 95 -5.96 10.12 1.73
N LYS A 96 -5.20 11.22 1.85
CA LYS A 96 -4.83 12.02 0.67
C LYS A 96 -3.71 11.31 -0.09
N ILE A 97 -4.04 10.76 -1.26
CA ILE A 97 -3.07 10.18 -2.19
C ILE A 97 -3.08 10.97 -3.49
N GLN A 98 -1.90 11.48 -3.86
CA GLN A 98 -1.69 12.10 -5.16
C GLN A 98 -1.13 11.12 -6.18
N SER A 99 -0.39 10.10 -5.73
CA SER A 99 0.29 9.17 -6.61
C SER A 99 0.59 7.85 -5.90
N VAL A 100 0.56 6.74 -6.63
CA VAL A 100 1.03 5.41 -6.24
C VAL A 100 2.23 4.96 -7.09
N LYS A 101 2.78 5.81 -7.96
CA LYS A 101 3.88 5.47 -8.89
C LYS A 101 5.14 4.91 -8.22
N ASP A 102 5.39 5.30 -6.96
CA ASP A 102 6.55 4.87 -6.19
C ASP A 102 6.23 3.70 -5.23
N PHE A 103 5.03 3.11 -5.35
CA PHE A 103 4.70 1.86 -4.68
C PHE A 103 5.32 0.69 -5.45
N ARG A 104 6.15 -0.10 -4.77
CA ARG A 104 6.74 -1.34 -5.29
C ARG A 104 6.11 -2.51 -4.55
N LEU A 105 4.95 -2.94 -5.05
CA LEU A 105 4.12 -4.00 -4.49
C LEU A 105 3.90 -5.09 -5.54
N ASP A 106 4.96 -5.82 -5.87
CA ASP A 106 5.01 -6.74 -7.02
C ASP A 106 4.05 -7.94 -6.90
N ASN A 107 3.52 -8.17 -5.69
CA ASN A 107 2.57 -9.23 -5.36
C ASN A 107 1.16 -8.71 -5.00
N LEU A 108 0.87 -7.43 -5.24
CA LEU A 108 -0.44 -6.85 -4.96
C LEU A 108 -1.53 -7.49 -5.84
N GLU A 109 -2.51 -8.10 -5.21
CA GLU A 109 -3.67 -8.75 -5.85
C GLU A 109 -4.95 -7.94 -5.64
N VAL A 110 -5.06 -7.23 -4.51
CA VAL A 110 -6.24 -6.44 -4.14
C VAL A 110 -5.83 -5.03 -3.76
N LEU A 111 -6.45 -4.04 -4.42
CA LEU A 111 -6.29 -2.63 -4.12
C LEU A 111 -7.66 -2.01 -3.89
N ASP A 112 -7.86 -1.50 -2.67
CA ASP A 112 -9.09 -0.80 -2.29
C ASP A 112 -8.74 0.63 -1.87
N ILE A 113 -9.23 1.61 -2.62
CA ILE A 113 -9.03 3.03 -2.32
C ILE A 113 -10.38 3.69 -2.08
N GLN A 114 -10.67 3.93 -0.81
CA GLN A 114 -11.90 4.57 -0.35
C GLN A 114 -11.60 5.98 0.11
N ASN A 115 -12.16 6.99 -0.56
CA ASN A 115 -11.93 8.39 -0.17
C ASN A 115 -13.27 9.13 -0.08
N TYR A 116 -13.89 9.08 1.10
CA TYR A 116 -15.22 9.66 1.32
C TYR A 116 -15.21 11.19 1.29
N PHE A 117 -14.06 11.81 1.56
CA PHE A 117 -13.91 13.26 1.68
C PHE A 117 -13.44 13.97 0.39
N GLN A 118 -13.42 13.27 -0.76
CA GLN A 118 -13.12 13.84 -2.08
C GLN A 118 -11.80 14.63 -2.15
N TYR A 119 -10.78 14.23 -1.39
CA TYR A 119 -9.44 14.82 -1.49
C TYR A 119 -8.72 14.34 -2.76
N LEU A 120 -9.22 14.73 -3.93
CA LEU A 120 -8.64 14.32 -5.20
C LEU A 120 -8.14 15.50 -6.02
N GLU A 121 -6.81 15.56 -6.12
CA GLU A 121 -6.10 16.45 -7.03
C GLU A 121 -5.53 15.68 -8.24
N SER A 122 -5.50 14.34 -8.21
CA SER A 122 -4.73 13.57 -9.18
C SER A 122 -5.58 12.92 -10.27
N LYS A 123 -5.49 13.49 -11.47
CA LYS A 123 -6.03 12.91 -12.72
C LYS A 123 -5.22 11.69 -13.20
N THR A 124 -4.07 11.40 -12.59
CA THR A 124 -3.13 10.36 -13.07
C THR A 124 -3.19 9.06 -12.29
N LEU A 125 -3.92 8.99 -11.17
CA LEU A 125 -3.84 7.80 -10.31
C LEU A 125 -4.20 6.49 -11.03
N ILE A 126 -5.24 6.52 -11.88
CA ILE A 126 -5.63 5.33 -12.66
C ILE A 126 -4.52 4.91 -13.64
N PHE A 127 -3.82 5.85 -14.24
CA PHE A 127 -2.65 5.56 -15.10
C PHE A 127 -1.47 4.98 -14.33
N GLU A 128 -1.44 5.15 -13.01
CA GLU A 128 -0.40 4.57 -12.17
C GLU A 128 -0.82 3.17 -11.70
N ILE A 129 -2.10 2.94 -11.42
CA ILE A 129 -2.62 1.63 -10.97
C ILE A 129 -2.32 0.50 -11.97
N VAL A 130 -2.27 0.79 -13.29
CA VAL A 130 -1.95 -0.22 -14.32
C VAL A 130 -0.54 -0.81 -14.16
N MET A 131 0.33 -0.22 -13.34
CA MET A 131 1.65 -0.78 -13.02
C MET A 131 1.56 -2.07 -12.18
N PHE A 132 0.44 -2.30 -11.47
CA PHE A 132 0.25 -3.48 -10.64
C PHE A 132 -0.20 -4.68 -11.49
N GLN A 133 0.76 -5.32 -12.15
CA GLN A 133 0.53 -6.40 -13.13
C GLN A 133 -0.21 -7.63 -12.56
N LYS A 134 -0.20 -7.84 -11.24
CA LYS A 134 -0.88 -8.96 -10.58
C LYS A 134 -2.23 -8.59 -9.95
N LEU A 135 -2.67 -7.35 -10.13
CA LEU A 135 -3.91 -6.87 -9.54
C LEU A 135 -5.12 -7.60 -10.14
N LYS A 136 -5.90 -8.25 -9.28
CA LYS A 136 -7.11 -9.01 -9.64
C LYS A 136 -8.38 -8.30 -9.24
N GLU A 137 -8.32 -7.49 -8.18
CA GLU A 137 -9.46 -6.76 -7.65
C GLU A 137 -9.10 -5.29 -7.42
N LEU A 138 -9.91 -4.40 -7.97
CA LEU A 138 -9.78 -2.96 -7.81
C LEU A 138 -11.10 -2.37 -7.34
N TYR A 139 -11.06 -1.71 -6.19
CA TYR A 139 -12.19 -1.00 -5.60
C TYR A 139 -11.84 0.48 -5.50
N LEU A 140 -12.70 1.32 -6.06
CA LEU A 140 -12.56 2.76 -6.05
C LEU A 140 -13.87 3.37 -5.58
N TYR A 141 -13.78 4.27 -4.58
CA TYR A 141 -14.95 4.94 -4.01
C TYR A 141 -14.81 6.47 -4.03
N SER A 142 -15.79 7.18 -4.61
CA SER A 142 -15.86 8.66 -4.72
C SER A 142 -14.76 9.30 -5.57
N TRP A 143 -14.68 8.91 -6.84
CA TRP A 143 -13.65 9.42 -7.76
C TRP A 143 -14.23 10.03 -9.02
N GLU A 144 -13.67 11.14 -9.48
CA GLU A 144 -13.83 11.56 -10.87
C GLU A 144 -12.69 10.97 -11.71
N ILE A 145 -12.98 9.94 -12.50
CA ILE A 145 -11.95 9.10 -13.13
C ILE A 145 -12.21 8.88 -14.62
N ASP A 146 -11.09 8.79 -15.35
CA ASP A 146 -11.04 8.11 -16.64
C ASP A 146 -10.53 6.69 -16.39
N ILE A 147 -11.36 5.70 -16.72
CA ILE A 147 -11.05 4.27 -16.56
C ILE A 147 -10.45 3.65 -17.81
N SER A 148 -10.29 4.41 -18.90
CA SER A 148 -9.70 3.91 -20.14
C SER A 148 -8.35 3.19 -19.96
N PRO A 149 -7.45 3.58 -19.02
CA PRO A 149 -6.19 2.85 -18.82
C PRO A 149 -6.39 1.43 -18.29
N LEU A 150 -7.49 1.15 -17.59
CA LEU A 150 -7.77 -0.17 -17.03
C LEU A 150 -7.95 -1.25 -18.11
N SER A 151 -8.20 -0.87 -19.36
CA SER A 151 -8.22 -1.79 -20.51
C SER A 151 -6.90 -2.57 -20.70
N GLN A 152 -5.80 -2.10 -20.14
CA GLN A 152 -4.49 -2.77 -20.17
C GLN A 152 -4.37 -3.87 -19.10
N MET A 153 -5.27 -3.92 -18.13
CA MET A 153 -5.19 -4.83 -16.97
C MET A 153 -5.92 -6.15 -17.27
N THR A 154 -5.31 -7.00 -18.08
CA THR A 154 -5.92 -8.28 -18.51
C THR A 154 -6.16 -9.28 -17.38
N GLY A 155 -5.48 -9.12 -16.24
CA GLY A 155 -5.68 -9.95 -15.03
C GLY A 155 -6.77 -9.44 -14.07
N LEU A 156 -7.36 -8.27 -14.33
CA LEU A 156 -8.35 -7.67 -13.44
C LEU A 156 -9.69 -8.41 -13.59
N SER A 157 -10.06 -9.14 -12.54
CA SER A 157 -11.28 -9.97 -12.50
C SER A 157 -12.47 -9.28 -11.83
N LYS A 158 -12.21 -8.29 -10.98
CA LYS A 158 -13.22 -7.55 -10.24
C LYS A 158 -12.91 -6.06 -10.22
N LEU A 159 -13.88 -5.28 -10.68
CA LEU A 159 -13.83 -3.82 -10.67
C LEU A 159 -15.09 -3.28 -9.99
N SER A 160 -14.92 -2.47 -8.95
CA SER A 160 -16.01 -1.81 -8.25
C SER A 160 -15.77 -0.30 -8.24
N LEU A 161 -16.69 0.44 -8.86
CA LEU A 161 -16.63 1.89 -9.00
C LEU A 161 -17.82 2.51 -8.27
N ILE A 162 -17.70 2.70 -6.97
CA ILE A 162 -18.80 3.17 -6.13
C ILE A 162 -18.73 4.69 -6.03
N GLN A 163 -19.83 5.38 -6.36
CA GLN A 163 -19.87 6.85 -6.35
C GLN A 163 -18.78 7.50 -7.22
N CYS A 164 -18.31 6.80 -8.26
CA CYS A 164 -17.37 7.37 -9.23
C CYS A 164 -18.13 8.13 -10.33
N ASN A 165 -17.65 9.32 -10.68
CA ASN A 165 -18.08 10.07 -11.84
C ASN A 165 -17.13 9.79 -13.02
N LEU A 166 -17.63 9.12 -14.07
CA LEU A 166 -16.81 8.71 -15.21
C LEU A 166 -16.71 9.87 -16.21
N ARG A 167 -15.49 10.39 -16.41
CA ARG A 167 -15.22 11.53 -17.31
C ARG A 167 -15.31 11.19 -18.80
N SER A 168 -15.37 9.92 -19.18
CA SER A 168 -15.48 9.48 -20.57
C SER A 168 -16.14 8.11 -20.67
N THR A 169 -17.30 8.04 -21.31
CA THR A 169 -18.04 6.78 -21.59
C THR A 169 -17.77 6.23 -22.99
N LYS A 170 -16.85 6.81 -23.77
CA LYS A 170 -16.62 6.42 -25.17
C LYS A 170 -16.08 5.01 -25.36
N TYR A 171 -15.66 4.31 -24.30
CA TYR A 171 -14.99 3.00 -24.39
C TYR A 171 -15.57 1.91 -23.48
N ILE A 172 -16.81 2.05 -22.98
CA ILE A 172 -17.41 1.04 -22.08
C ILE A 172 -17.81 -0.27 -22.82
N PHE A 173 -17.78 -0.29 -24.15
CA PHE A 173 -18.02 -1.50 -24.92
C PHE A 173 -16.69 -2.23 -25.16
N ASN A 174 -16.29 -3.12 -24.25
CA ASN A 174 -15.45 -4.33 -24.48
C ASN A 174 -14.94 -4.99 -23.18
N LEU A 175 -15.63 -4.83 -22.05
CA LEU A 175 -15.42 -5.65 -20.85
C LEU A 175 -16.45 -6.78 -20.81
#